data_AF-A0A355X4P4-F1
#
_entry.id   AF-A0A355X4P4-F1
#
_cell.length_a   1.000
_cell.length_b   1.000
_cell.length_c   1.000
_cell.angle_alpha   90.00
_cell.angle_beta   90.00
_cell.angle_gamma   90.00
#
_symmetry.space_group_name_H-M   'P 1'
#
loop_
_entity.id
_entity.type
_entity.pdbx_description
1 polymer ?
#
loop_
_entity_poly.entity_id
_entity_poly.type
_entity_poly.pdbx_seq_one_letter_code
_entity_poly.pdbx_strand_id
1 'polypeptide(L)'
;MKRAPVRSGLASVLGIAILIFGIIVMTNYLLEYKEYKSCLENNQVQTVEGVVENFHPQPREGHDSEHFTVNGIYFEYSNFNMQNGYCDIMKENGVIKGNGQKVIIKYIEDSEDSLNCNPILYIAETE
;
A
#
# COMPACT_ATOMS: atom_id res chain seq x y z
N MET A 1 -25.91 -49.01 16.74
CA MET A 1 -26.08 -47.57 16.38
C MET A 1 -24.70 -46.98 16.09
N LYS A 2 -24.25 -46.93 14.82
CA LYS A 2 -22.95 -46.34 14.43
C LYS A 2 -23.18 -44.88 14.03
N ARG A 3 -22.59 -43.92 14.77
CA ARG A 3 -22.60 -42.50 14.36
C ARG A 3 -21.63 -42.35 13.19
N ALA A 4 -22.12 -41.87 12.06
CA ALA A 4 -21.30 -41.59 10.88
C ALA A 4 -20.36 -40.39 11.13
N PRO A 5 -19.12 -40.39 10.59
CA PRO A 5 -18.19 -39.28 10.73
C PRO A 5 -18.56 -38.14 9.77
N VAL A 6 -19.61 -37.38 10.09
CA VAL A 6 -20.05 -36.21 9.29
C VAL A 6 -19.19 -34.96 9.55
N ARG A 7 -18.28 -35.00 10.53
CA ARG A 7 -17.46 -33.83 10.92
C ARG A 7 -16.21 -33.59 10.04
N SER A 8 -15.77 -34.57 9.24
CA SER A 8 -14.54 -34.42 8.41
C SER A 8 -14.80 -33.75 7.06
N GLY A 9 -15.88 -34.10 6.35
CA GLY A 9 -16.15 -33.58 5.00
C GLY A 9 -16.41 -32.06 4.96
N LEU A 10 -17.19 -31.52 5.89
CA LEU A 10 -17.43 -30.07 5.99
C LEU A 10 -16.17 -29.29 6.35
N ALA A 11 -15.33 -29.84 7.24
CA ALA A 11 -14.05 -29.23 7.59
C ALA A 11 -13.08 -29.20 6.39
N SER A 12 -13.08 -30.26 5.57
CA SER A 12 -12.31 -30.31 4.32
C SER A 12 -12.77 -29.29 3.28
N VAL A 13 -14.09 -29.11 3.10
CA VAL A 13 -14.64 -28.11 2.16
C VAL A 13 -14.32 -26.68 2.61
N LEU A 14 -14.47 -26.38 3.92
CA LEU A 14 -14.11 -25.09 4.47
C LEU A 14 -12.61 -24.80 4.31
N GLY A 15 -11.75 -25.79 4.56
CA GLY A 15 -10.31 -25.67 4.36
C GLY A 15 -9.94 -25.37 2.91
N ILE A 16 -10.57 -26.05 1.93
CA ILE A 16 -10.36 -25.78 0.51
C ILE A 16 -10.82 -24.37 0.15
N ALA A 17 -11.98 -23.92 0.66
CA ALA A 17 -12.49 -22.57 0.40
C ALA A 17 -11.52 -21.48 0.92
N ILE A 18 -10.97 -21.66 2.12
CA ILE A 18 -9.97 -20.74 2.70
C ILE A 18 -8.70 -20.72 1.83
N LEU A 19 -8.23 -21.89 1.36
CA LEU A 19 -7.07 -21.96 0.47
C LEU A 19 -7.30 -21.24 -0.85
N ILE A 20 -8.46 -21.48 -1.50
CA ILE A 20 -8.81 -20.80 -2.76
C ILE A 20 -8.90 -19.30 -2.54
N PHE A 21 -9.54 -18.85 -1.46
CA PHE A 21 -9.62 -17.43 -1.11
C PHE A 21 -8.23 -16.82 -0.93
N GLY A 22 -7.34 -17.49 -0.19
CA GLY A 22 -5.95 -17.03 -0.03
C GLY A 22 -5.19 -16.94 -1.35
N ILE A 23 -5.39 -17.90 -2.27
CA ILE A 23 -4.79 -17.86 -3.62
C ILE A 23 -5.31 -16.66 -4.41
N ILE A 24 -6.60 -16.35 -4.34
CA ILE A 24 -7.19 -15.20 -5.04
C ILE A 24 -6.58 -13.90 -4.51
N VAL A 25 -6.58 -13.71 -3.18
CA VAL A 25 -6.00 -12.51 -2.55
C VAL A 25 -4.52 -12.34 -2.92
N MET A 26 -3.73 -13.42 -2.81
CA MET A 26 -2.32 -13.40 -3.18
C MET A 26 -2.12 -13.11 -4.68
N THR A 27 -2.96 -13.67 -5.54
CA THR A 27 -2.88 -13.45 -6.99
C THR A 27 -3.15 -11.99 -7.33
N ASN A 28 -4.19 -11.39 -6.73
CA ASN A 28 -4.50 -9.98 -6.93
C ASN A 28 -3.34 -9.08 -6.48
N TYR A 29 -2.76 -9.35 -5.31
CA TYR A 29 -1.59 -8.62 -4.81
C TYR A 29 -0.38 -8.72 -5.75
N LEU A 30 -0.12 -9.91 -6.32
CA LEU A 30 0.99 -10.10 -7.27
C LEU A 30 0.73 -9.47 -8.65
N LEU A 31 -0.52 -9.42 -9.09
CA LEU A 31 -0.89 -8.75 -10.34
C LEU A 31 -0.72 -7.24 -10.22
N GLU A 32 -1.19 -6.65 -9.12
CA GLU A 32 -0.99 -5.23 -8.83
C GLU A 32 0.50 -4.87 -8.75
N TYR A 33 1.31 -5.68 -8.03
CA TYR A 33 2.76 -5.49 -7.99
C TYR A 33 3.39 -5.45 -9.39
N LYS A 34 2.98 -6.38 -10.27
CA LYS A 34 3.50 -6.45 -11.65
C LYS A 34 3.07 -5.23 -12.46
N GLU A 35 1.83 -4.79 -12.29
CA GLU A 35 1.30 -3.60 -12.95
C GLU A 35 2.08 -2.35 -12.52
N TYR A 36 2.23 -2.12 -11.21
CA TYR A 36 2.97 -0.98 -10.67
C TYR A 36 4.42 -0.98 -11.15
N LYS A 37 5.08 -2.14 -11.10
CA LYS A 37 6.44 -2.29 -11.62
C LYS A 37 6.51 -1.96 -13.12
N SER A 38 5.58 -2.49 -13.92
CA SER A 38 5.51 -2.21 -15.36
C SER A 38 5.28 -0.73 -15.62
N CYS A 39 4.38 -0.07 -14.89
CA CYS A 39 4.13 1.36 -15.01
C CYS A 39 5.39 2.17 -14.69
N LEU A 40 6.10 1.83 -13.62
CA LEU A 40 7.33 2.51 -13.25
C LEU A 40 8.45 2.32 -14.30
N GLU A 41 8.64 1.10 -14.80
CA GLU A 41 9.66 0.77 -15.82
C GLU A 41 9.37 1.45 -17.16
N ASN A 42 8.10 1.56 -17.55
CA ASN A 42 7.67 2.20 -18.80
C ASN A 42 7.40 3.72 -18.64
N ASN A 43 7.68 4.32 -17.48
CA ASN A 43 7.35 5.71 -17.13
C ASN A 43 5.86 6.09 -17.35
N GLN A 44 4.96 5.13 -17.15
CA GLN A 44 3.50 5.33 -17.16
C GLN A 44 3.00 5.67 -15.76
N VAL A 45 3.60 6.69 -15.15
CA VAL A 45 3.35 7.12 -13.77
C VAL A 45 3.27 8.64 -13.72
N GLN A 46 2.51 9.17 -12.79
CA GLN A 46 2.54 10.60 -12.48
C GLN A 46 3.81 10.94 -11.73
N THR A 47 4.29 12.17 -11.89
CA THR A 47 5.45 12.69 -11.14
C THR A 47 5.09 14.04 -10.56
N VAL A 48 5.35 14.24 -9.27
CA VAL A 48 5.24 15.54 -8.60
C VAL A 48 6.55 15.84 -7.88
N GLU A 49 7.04 17.06 -8.04
CA GLU A 49 8.20 17.58 -7.32
C GLU A 49 7.78 18.84 -6.57
N GLY A 50 8.11 18.92 -5.28
CA GLY A 50 7.70 20.05 -4.46
C GLY A 50 8.14 19.91 -3.01
N VAL A 51 7.57 20.77 -2.18
CA VAL A 51 7.85 20.80 -0.74
C VAL A 51 6.79 19.98 0.00
N VAL A 52 7.22 19.18 0.97
CA VAL A 52 6.35 18.47 1.90
C VAL A 52 5.66 19.46 2.84
N GLU A 53 4.34 19.41 2.84
CA GLU A 53 3.45 20.19 3.69
C GLU A 53 2.48 19.28 4.44
N ASN A 54 1.88 19.78 5.53
CA ASN A 54 0.89 19.06 6.33
C ASN A 54 1.34 17.65 6.79
N PHE A 55 2.64 17.46 7.01
CA PHE A 55 3.18 16.18 7.43
C PHE A 55 2.68 15.75 8.80
N HIS A 56 2.14 14.53 8.83
CA HIS A 56 1.71 13.82 10.02
C HIS A 56 2.45 12.47 10.08
N PRO A 57 3.34 12.25 11.06
CA PRO A 57 4.06 10.98 11.19
C PRO A 57 3.14 9.91 11.79
N GLN A 58 3.30 8.66 11.33
CA GLN A 58 2.54 7.55 11.90
C GLN A 58 2.79 7.40 13.42
N PRO A 59 1.75 7.32 14.27
CA PRO A 59 1.91 7.10 15.70
C PRO A 59 2.46 5.70 15.99
N ARG A 60 3.09 5.54 17.16
CA ARG A 60 3.74 4.26 17.54
C ARG A 60 2.73 3.12 17.69
N GLU A 61 1.48 3.46 18.00
CA GLU A 61 0.40 2.50 18.25
C GLU A 61 -0.24 1.98 16.95
N GLY A 62 0.03 2.60 15.79
CA GLY A 62 -0.48 2.14 14.50
C GLY A 62 -1.96 2.38 14.24
N HIS A 63 -2.61 3.24 15.04
CA HIS A 63 -4.03 3.61 14.90
C HIS A 63 -4.28 4.75 13.90
N ASP A 64 -3.23 5.27 13.29
CA ASP A 64 -3.26 6.30 12.26
C ASP A 64 -2.14 5.98 11.24
N SER A 65 -2.12 6.67 10.11
CA SER A 65 -1.17 6.50 9.01
C SER A 65 -0.13 7.64 8.97
N GLU A 66 0.94 7.47 8.19
CA GLU A 66 1.80 8.59 7.82
C GLU A 66 1.24 9.28 6.58
N HIS A 67 1.02 10.58 6.65
CA HIS A 67 0.42 11.34 5.55
C HIS A 67 0.95 12.76 5.42
N PHE A 68 0.90 13.30 4.21
CA PHE A 68 1.40 14.63 3.86
C PHE A 68 0.87 15.09 2.51
N THR A 69 1.18 16.34 2.15
CA THR A 69 0.85 16.91 0.84
C THR A 69 2.10 17.43 0.12
N VAL A 70 2.17 17.29 -1.20
CA VAL A 70 3.19 17.92 -2.07
C VAL A 70 2.50 18.58 -3.25
N ASN A 71 2.71 19.90 -3.43
CA ASN A 71 2.02 20.72 -4.44
C ASN A 71 0.49 20.51 -4.46
N GLY A 72 -0.13 20.38 -3.27
CA GLY A 72 -1.57 20.17 -3.12
C GLY A 72 -2.06 18.74 -3.36
N ILE A 73 -1.18 17.79 -3.66
CA ILE A 73 -1.52 16.37 -3.82
C ILE A 73 -1.31 15.66 -2.49
N TYR A 74 -2.33 14.94 -2.01
CA TYR A 74 -2.30 14.18 -0.77
C TYR A 74 -1.69 12.78 -0.98
N PHE A 75 -0.85 12.39 -0.03
CA PHE A 75 -0.21 11.08 0.05
C PHE A 75 -0.34 10.52 1.46
N GLU A 76 -0.58 9.22 1.54
CA GLU A 76 -0.74 8.50 2.79
C GLU A 76 -0.30 7.05 2.62
N TYR A 77 0.39 6.52 3.63
CA TYR A 77 0.79 5.13 3.69
C TYR A 77 0.97 4.66 5.14
N SER A 78 0.94 3.34 5.32
CA SER A 78 1.20 2.72 6.62
C SER A 78 2.03 1.45 6.45
N ASN A 79 2.97 1.23 7.36
CA ASN A 79 3.70 -0.04 7.44
C ASN A 79 2.89 -1.18 8.11
N PHE A 80 1.71 -0.88 8.67
CA PHE A 80 0.79 -1.89 9.21
C PHE A 80 -0.10 -2.51 8.13
N ASN A 81 -0.31 -1.81 7.03
CA ASN A 81 -1.11 -2.28 5.92
C ASN A 81 -0.20 -2.96 4.88
N MET A 82 -0.62 -4.13 4.42
CA MET A 82 0.04 -4.79 3.30
C MET A 82 -0.37 -4.07 2.02
N GLN A 83 0.51 -3.22 1.50
CA GLN A 83 0.32 -2.46 0.25
C GLN A 83 1.51 -2.66 -0.69
N ASN A 84 1.26 -2.61 -1.99
CA ASN A 84 2.33 -2.49 -2.97
C ASN A 84 2.81 -1.04 -3.06
N GLY A 85 4.07 -0.86 -3.48
CA GLY A 85 4.72 0.45 -3.54
C GLY A 85 5.48 0.80 -2.25
N TYR A 86 5.75 2.08 -2.08
CA TYR A 86 6.48 2.64 -0.96
C TYR A 86 5.55 2.85 0.24
N CYS A 87 5.96 2.36 1.40
CA CYS A 87 5.23 2.51 2.67
C CYS A 87 6.15 2.64 3.90
N ASP A 88 7.43 2.96 3.68
CA ASP A 88 8.39 3.09 4.78
C ASP A 88 8.11 4.40 5.54
N ILE A 89 7.74 4.27 6.81
CA ILE A 89 7.43 5.41 7.68
C ILE A 89 8.70 6.09 8.18
N MET A 90 8.61 7.37 8.55
CA MET A 90 9.71 8.19 9.06
C MET A 90 10.52 7.48 10.16
N LYS A 91 9.84 6.81 11.09
CA LYS A 91 10.44 6.12 12.25
C LYS A 91 11.22 4.85 11.88
N GLU A 92 10.99 4.31 10.68
CA GLU A 92 11.61 3.08 10.16
C GLU A 92 12.51 3.36 8.95
N ASN A 93 13.15 4.53 8.94
CA ASN A 93 14.03 5.01 7.87
C ASN A 93 13.34 5.49 6.59
N GLY A 94 12.03 5.77 6.64
CA GLY A 94 11.31 6.37 5.52
C GLY A 94 11.91 7.70 5.04
N VAL A 95 11.82 7.98 3.74
CA VAL A 95 12.37 9.16 3.07
C VAL A 95 11.81 10.47 3.62
N ILE A 96 10.52 10.52 3.97
CA ILE A 96 9.91 11.74 4.53
C ILE A 96 10.27 11.90 6.00
N LYS A 97 10.88 13.04 6.34
CA LYS A 97 11.32 13.37 7.70
C LYS A 97 10.51 14.49 8.34
N GLY A 98 9.79 15.29 7.56
CA GLY A 98 9.01 16.41 8.07
C GLY A 98 8.60 17.43 7.02
N ASN A 99 7.89 18.46 7.48
CA ASN A 99 7.54 19.61 6.66
C ASN A 99 8.79 20.37 6.18
N GLY A 100 8.71 20.95 4.98
CA GLY A 100 9.78 21.75 4.39
C GLY A 100 10.81 20.94 3.59
N GLN A 101 10.74 19.61 3.63
CA GLN A 101 11.59 18.74 2.82
C GLN A 101 11.18 18.85 1.34
N LYS A 102 12.15 19.02 0.44
CA LYS A 102 11.89 18.95 -1.00
C LYS A 102 11.97 17.50 -1.45
N VAL A 103 11.00 17.07 -2.25
CA VAL A 103 10.92 15.69 -2.70
C VAL A 103 10.44 15.62 -4.14
N ILE A 104 10.83 14.53 -4.80
CA ILE A 104 10.22 14.05 -6.03
C ILE A 104 9.52 12.73 -5.76
N ILE A 105 8.28 12.61 -6.23
CA ILE A 105 7.41 11.46 -6.01
C ILE A 105 6.90 10.97 -7.36
N LYS A 106 7.03 9.67 -7.62
CA LYS A 106 6.33 8.99 -8.71
C LYS A 106 5.20 8.16 -8.13
N TYR A 107 3.99 8.35 -8.64
CA TYR A 107 2.78 7.72 -8.12
C TYR A 107 1.83 7.32 -9.25
N ILE A 108 0.86 6.45 -8.92
CA ILE A 108 -0.29 6.17 -9.78
C ILE A 108 -1.47 6.97 -9.25
N GLU A 109 -2.17 7.68 -10.14
CA GLU A 109 -3.42 8.36 -9.80
C GLU A 109 -4.52 7.32 -9.79
N ASP A 110 -4.93 6.91 -8.59
CA ASP A 110 -6.03 5.96 -8.44
C ASP A 110 -7.37 6.73 -8.53
N SER A 111 -7.91 6.79 -9.74
CA SER A 111 -9.12 7.58 -10.04
C SER A 111 -10.43 6.88 -9.67
N GLU A 112 -10.40 5.60 -9.28
CA GLU A 112 -11.61 4.79 -9.07
C GLU A 112 -12.04 4.66 -7.61
N ASP A 113 -11.13 4.84 -6.64
CA ASP A 113 -11.44 4.70 -5.22
C ASP A 113 -11.06 5.98 -4.45
N SER A 114 -12.06 6.82 -4.15
CA SER A 114 -11.90 7.99 -3.26
C SER A 114 -11.47 7.65 -1.82
N LEU A 115 -11.32 6.37 -1.52
CA LEU A 115 -10.83 5.82 -0.24
C LEU A 115 -9.38 5.34 -0.34
N ASN A 116 -8.83 5.17 -1.55
CA ASN A 116 -7.46 4.72 -1.74
C ASN A 116 -6.56 5.95 -1.95
N CYS A 117 -5.46 5.97 -1.21
CA CYS A 117 -4.46 7.00 -1.34
C CYS A 117 -3.56 6.69 -2.53
N ASN A 118 -3.07 7.72 -3.22
CA ASN A 118 -2.23 7.57 -4.41
C ASN A 118 -1.01 6.66 -4.12
N PRO A 119 -0.91 5.46 -4.72
CA PRO A 119 0.19 4.55 -4.47
C PRO A 119 1.51 5.19 -4.89
N ILE A 120 2.43 5.34 -3.94
CA ILE A 120 3.77 5.85 -4.22
C ILE A 120 4.62 4.70 -4.75
N LEU A 121 5.20 4.85 -5.93
CA LEU A 121 6.10 3.85 -6.52
C LEU A 121 7.56 4.20 -6.34
N TYR A 122 7.86 5.49 -6.18
CA TYR A 122 9.19 6.00 -5.92
C TYR A 122 9.10 7.34 -5.19
N ILE A 123 10.00 7.56 -4.24
CA ILE A 123 10.15 8.82 -3.53
C ILE A 123 11.61 9.07 -3.17
N ALA A 124 12.05 10.30 -3.34
CA ALA A 124 13.40 10.73 -2.97
C ALA A 124 13.41 12.19 -2.52
N GLU A 125 14.31 12.51 -1.60
CA GLU A 125 14.65 13.89 -1.24
C GLU A 125 15.47 14.54 -2.35
N THR A 126 15.21 15.82 -2.62
CA THR A 126 15.92 16.63 -3.62
C THR A 126 16.61 17.84 -2.95
N GLU A 127 17.64 18.39 -3.60
CA GLU A 127 18.43 19.53 -3.10
C GLU A 127 17.68 20.90 -3.18
#